data_AF-A0A915PDV9-F1
#
_entry.id   AF-A0A915PDV9-F1
#
_cell.length_a   1.000
_cell.length_b   1.000
_cell.length_c   1.000
_cell.angle_alpha   90.00
_cell.angle_beta   90.00
_cell.angle_gamma   90.00
#
_symmetry.space_group_name_H-M   'P 1'
#
loop_
_entity.id
_entity.type
_entity.pdbx_description
1 polymer ?
#
loop_
_entity_poly.entity_id
_entity_poly.type
_entity_poly.pdbx_seq_one_letter_code
_entity_poly.pdbx_strand_id
1 'polypeptide(L)'
;MPIFLLAFMDYSGKNSFEMIGALIIFAIIEFINGQYSCKNRQGRSVDWFVGYKLPKNKFQIYPGSTILYADDESTAWGPTEDLKTPRNAVAVTLKQYYDHKNEDVFYFFYNDQQPGERGEGHGRAHAKGVALFGNSSGFWLLHSVPRFPSAKSYSYPSNGEIYGQSFLCITLHSTSIDMFGKV
;
A
#
# COMPACT_ATOMS: atom_id res chain seq x y z
N MET A 1 21.39 10.93 0.20
CA MET A 1 22.63 10.36 0.78
C MET A 1 22.19 9.23 1.70
N PRO A 2 22.48 7.96 1.37
CA PRO A 2 21.80 6.84 2.00
C PRO A 2 22.33 6.68 3.43
N ILE A 3 21.42 6.34 4.35
CA ILE A 3 21.67 6.06 5.79
C ILE A 3 22.80 5.02 5.99
N PHE A 4 23.04 4.19 4.96
CA PHE A 4 24.17 3.29 4.85
C PHE A 4 25.54 3.91 5.16
N LEU A 5 25.81 5.17 4.79
CA LEU A 5 27.14 5.74 5.03
C LEU A 5 27.33 6.25 6.48
N LEU A 6 26.26 6.69 7.13
CA LEU A 6 26.34 7.22 8.50
C LEU A 6 26.52 6.11 9.54
N ALA A 7 25.87 4.95 9.34
CA ALA A 7 26.02 3.81 10.24
C ALA A 7 27.44 3.20 10.20
N PHE A 8 28.12 3.23 9.05
CA PHE A 8 29.49 2.75 8.93
C PHE A 8 30.52 3.68 9.59
N MET A 9 30.27 5.00 9.62
CA MET A 9 31.20 5.96 10.22
C MET A 9 31.20 5.93 11.76
N ASP A 10 30.12 5.47 12.40
CA ASP A 10 30.01 5.38 13.87
C ASP A 10 30.57 4.06 14.47
N TYR A 11 30.94 3.09 13.64
CA TYR A 11 31.42 1.76 14.09
C TYR A 11 32.93 1.55 13.98
N SER A 12 33.66 2.57 13.51
CA SER A 12 35.13 2.56 13.42
C SER A 12 35.77 2.60 14.81
N GLY A 13 35.86 1.46 15.49
CA GLY A 13 36.51 1.34 16.81
C GLY A 13 35.92 0.32 17.79
N LYS A 14 34.81 -0.36 17.46
CA LYS A 14 34.20 -1.38 18.34
C LYS A 14 34.78 -2.78 18.11
N ASN A 15 34.79 -3.59 19.17
CA ASN A 15 35.30 -4.97 19.11
C ASN A 15 34.38 -5.87 18.26
N SER A 16 34.93 -6.99 17.77
CA SER A 16 34.24 -7.88 16.81
C SER A 16 32.93 -8.46 17.35
N PHE A 17 32.83 -8.71 18.65
CA PHE A 17 31.62 -9.23 19.30
C PHE A 17 30.49 -8.20 19.34
N GLU A 18 30.80 -6.93 19.65
CA GLU A 18 29.80 -5.84 19.63
C GLU A 18 29.29 -5.58 18.22
N MET A 19 30.15 -5.67 17.21
CA MET A 19 29.77 -5.51 15.81
C MET A 19 28.86 -6.66 15.34
N ILE A 20 29.17 -7.91 15.68
CA ILE A 20 28.33 -9.08 15.36
C ILE A 20 26.97 -8.98 16.08
N GLY A 21 26.97 -8.59 17.36
CA GLY A 21 25.73 -8.40 18.13
C GLY A 21 24.82 -7.36 17.50
N ALA A 22 25.37 -6.20 17.10
CA ALA A 22 24.61 -5.15 16.44
C ALA A 22 24.04 -5.58 15.07
N LEU A 23 24.82 -6.33 14.28
CA LEU A 23 24.37 -6.87 12.98
C LEU A 23 23.25 -7.90 13.15
N ILE A 24 23.33 -8.77 14.16
CA ILE A 24 22.28 -9.75 14.48
C ILE A 24 21.01 -9.02 14.96
N ILE A 25 21.13 -8.03 15.84
CA ILE A 25 19.99 -7.23 16.30
C ILE A 25 19.33 -6.50 15.12
N PHE A 26 20.12 -5.91 14.22
CA PHE A 26 19.61 -5.24 13.03
C PHE A 26 18.90 -6.21 12.07
N ALA A 27 19.48 -7.39 11.82
CA ALA A 27 18.86 -8.44 11.00
C ALA A 27 17.57 -8.99 11.63
N ILE A 28 17.51 -9.09 12.95
CA ILE A 28 16.30 -9.46 13.69
C ILE A 28 15.24 -8.36 13.59
N ILE A 29 15.61 -7.08 13.70
CA ILE A 29 14.68 -5.95 13.53
C ILE A 29 14.11 -5.90 12.10
N GLU A 30 14.93 -6.16 11.08
CA GLU A 30 14.48 -6.31 9.70
C GLU A 30 13.46 -7.46 9.55
N PHE A 31 13.68 -8.57 10.27
CA PHE A 31 12.76 -9.72 10.29
C PHE A 31 11.47 -9.48 11.10
N ILE A 32 11.49 -8.54 12.06
CA ILE A 32 10.35 -8.17 12.92
C ILE A 32 9.44 -7.13 12.24
N ASN A 33 9.92 -6.41 11.23
CA ASN A 33 9.04 -5.58 10.42
C ASN A 33 8.02 -6.48 9.70
N GLY A 34 6.73 -6.19 9.88
CA GLY A 34 5.65 -6.91 9.23
C GLY A 34 5.90 -7.06 7.73
N GLN A 35 5.86 -8.30 7.22
CA GLN A 35 6.23 -8.65 5.85
C GLN A 35 5.50 -7.78 4.81
N TYR A 36 4.21 -7.52 5.05
CA TYR A 36 3.40 -6.62 4.24
C TYR A 36 2.61 -5.66 5.13
N SER A 37 2.51 -4.41 4.69
CA SER A 37 1.79 -3.36 5.41
C SER A 37 1.32 -2.27 4.46
N CYS A 38 0.46 -1.37 4.94
CA CYS A 38 0.21 -0.11 4.24
C CYS A 38 1.51 0.68 4.16
N LYS A 39 1.76 1.27 2.98
CA LYS A 39 2.96 2.07 2.72
C LYS A 39 2.58 3.48 2.31
N ASN A 40 3.26 4.47 2.87
CA ASN A 40 3.20 5.82 2.33
C ASN A 40 4.01 5.93 1.01
N ARG A 41 3.98 7.09 0.35
CA ARG A 41 4.66 7.29 -0.95
C ARG A 41 6.19 7.12 -0.89
N GLN A 42 6.80 7.21 0.29
CA GLN A 42 8.24 6.98 0.50
C GLN A 42 8.57 5.52 0.79
N GLY A 43 7.57 4.64 0.89
CA GLY A 43 7.76 3.23 1.22
C GLY A 43 7.90 2.95 2.72
N ARG A 44 7.66 3.93 3.60
CA ARG A 44 7.59 3.67 5.05
C ARG A 44 6.28 2.94 5.36
N SER A 45 6.36 1.94 6.24
CA SER A 45 5.18 1.32 6.84
C SER A 45 4.39 2.35 7.66
N VAL A 46 3.07 2.29 7.57
CA VAL A 46 2.12 3.07 8.37
C VAL A 46 1.01 2.14 8.88
N ASP A 47 0.40 2.45 10.03
CA ASP A 47 -0.68 1.62 10.57
C ASP A 47 -1.93 1.70 9.70
N TRP A 48 -2.23 2.88 9.17
CA TRP A 48 -3.31 3.12 8.25
C TRP A 48 -3.04 4.36 7.40
N PHE A 49 -3.72 4.46 6.25
CA PHE A 49 -3.84 5.74 5.55
C PHE A 49 -5.22 5.91 4.95
N VAL A 50 -5.64 7.18 4.84
CA VAL A 50 -6.79 7.61 4.06
C VAL A 50 -6.35 8.38 2.84
N GLY A 51 -7.03 8.11 1.73
CA GLY A 51 -6.79 8.77 0.46
C GLY A 51 -8.10 9.33 -0.10
N TYR A 52 -8.11 10.61 -0.45
CA TYR A 52 -9.24 11.23 -1.12
C TYR A 52 -8.80 11.77 -2.49
N LYS A 53 -9.15 11.06 -3.55
CA LYS A 53 -8.92 11.53 -4.91
C LYS A 53 -9.97 12.56 -5.29
N LEU A 54 -9.53 13.70 -5.77
CA LEU A 54 -10.40 14.78 -6.20
C LEU A 54 -11.03 14.48 -7.57
N PRO A 55 -12.28 14.92 -7.85
CA PRO A 55 -12.87 14.86 -9.18
C PRO A 55 -12.00 15.56 -10.24
N LYS A 56 -12.14 15.16 -11.51
CA LYS A 56 -11.35 15.74 -12.59
C LYS A 56 -11.58 17.23 -12.72
N ASN A 57 -10.51 18.01 -12.52
CA ASN A 57 -10.54 19.45 -12.74
C ASN A 57 -9.27 19.88 -13.49
N LYS A 58 -9.44 20.64 -14.58
CA LYS A 58 -8.34 21.13 -15.43
C LYS A 58 -7.32 22.03 -14.71
N PHE A 59 -7.68 22.60 -13.56
CA PHE A 59 -6.81 23.46 -12.76
C PHE A 59 -5.97 22.69 -11.74
N GLN A 60 -6.15 21.37 -11.61
CA GLN A 60 -5.30 20.52 -10.79
C GLN A 60 -3.94 20.29 -11.45
N ILE A 61 -2.91 20.08 -10.63
CA ILE A 61 -1.59 19.65 -11.11
C ILE A 61 -1.71 18.28 -11.82
N TYR A 62 -2.53 17.37 -11.28
CA TYR A 62 -2.82 16.06 -11.86
C TYR A 62 -4.34 15.92 -12.10
N PRO A 63 -4.87 16.45 -13.22
CA PRO A 63 -6.30 16.45 -13.49
C PRO A 63 -6.91 15.04 -13.46
N GLY A 64 -7.78 14.79 -12.48
CA GLY A 64 -8.47 13.52 -12.31
C GLY A 64 -7.67 12.42 -11.61
N SER A 65 -6.39 12.62 -11.29
CA SER A 65 -5.57 11.65 -10.55
C SER A 65 -4.92 12.21 -9.28
N THR A 66 -5.21 13.48 -8.96
CA THR A 66 -4.77 14.12 -7.71
C THR A 66 -5.43 13.45 -6.51
N ILE A 67 -4.62 12.91 -5.60
CA ILE A 67 -5.05 12.34 -4.33
C ILE A 67 -4.52 13.17 -3.16
N LEU A 68 -5.42 13.50 -2.22
CA LEU A 68 -5.09 13.96 -0.88
C LEU A 68 -4.79 12.74 -0.01
N TYR A 69 -3.76 12.84 0.81
CA TYR A 69 -3.26 11.72 1.62
C TYR A 69 -3.10 12.15 3.08
N ALA A 70 -3.46 11.26 4.00
CA ALA A 70 -3.15 11.37 5.42
C ALA A 70 -3.01 9.95 6.02
N ASP A 71 -2.13 9.81 6.99
CA ASP A 71 -1.84 8.57 7.73
C ASP A 71 -1.84 8.79 9.25
N ASP A 72 -1.44 7.75 9.98
CA ASP A 72 -1.30 7.72 11.44
C ASP A 72 -0.40 8.83 12.03
N GLU A 73 0.58 9.32 11.27
CA GLU A 73 1.44 10.44 11.67
C GLU A 73 0.87 11.82 11.27
N SER A 74 -0.21 11.85 10.47
CA SER A 74 -0.73 13.08 9.86
C SER A 74 -1.69 13.86 10.76
N THR A 75 -1.47 15.16 10.90
CA THR A 75 -2.40 16.10 11.57
C THR A 75 -3.30 16.88 10.61
N ALA A 76 -2.99 16.81 9.30
CA ALA A 76 -3.75 17.42 8.20
C ALA A 76 -3.43 16.69 6.89
N TRP A 77 -4.14 17.04 5.80
CA TRP A 77 -3.81 16.54 4.46
C TRP A 77 -2.39 16.93 4.06
N GLY A 78 -1.59 15.94 3.69
CA GLY A 78 -0.24 16.15 3.17
C GLY A 78 -0.21 16.70 1.74
N PRO A 79 1.00 16.83 1.17
CA PRO A 79 1.15 17.20 -0.23
C PRO A 79 0.43 16.23 -1.16
N THR A 80 -0.23 16.75 -2.20
CA THR A 80 -0.93 15.93 -3.18
C THR A 80 -0.02 14.93 -3.89
N GLU A 81 -0.55 13.75 -4.19
CA GLU A 81 0.14 12.73 -4.99
C GLU A 81 -0.58 12.50 -6.32
N ASP A 82 0.11 11.84 -7.27
CA ASP A 82 -0.47 11.44 -8.56
C ASP A 82 -0.65 9.92 -8.61
N LEU A 83 -1.92 9.49 -8.63
CA LEU A 83 -2.30 8.07 -8.74
C LEU A 83 -1.81 7.42 -10.04
N LYS A 84 -1.48 8.18 -11.08
CA LYS A 84 -0.97 7.61 -12.33
C LYS A 84 0.51 7.24 -12.31
N THR A 85 1.24 7.62 -11.26
CA THR A 85 2.68 7.36 -11.13
C THR A 85 2.92 6.21 -10.14
N PRO A 86 4.06 5.50 -10.22
CA PRO A 86 4.39 4.50 -9.19
C PRO A 86 4.82 5.10 -7.85
N ARG A 87 4.88 6.45 -7.73
CA ARG A 87 5.34 7.17 -6.52
C ARG A 87 4.15 7.79 -5.77
N ASN A 88 3.16 6.97 -5.45
CA ASN A 88 2.04 7.32 -4.57
C ASN A 88 1.76 6.18 -3.60
N ALA A 89 1.14 6.48 -2.44
CA ALA A 89 0.93 5.51 -1.37
C ALA A 89 0.15 4.25 -1.83
N VAL A 90 -0.86 4.42 -2.68
CA VAL A 90 -1.64 3.29 -3.23
C VAL A 90 -0.78 2.40 -4.11
N ALA A 91 0.02 2.98 -5.01
CA ALA A 91 0.93 2.24 -5.89
C ALA A 91 2.01 1.52 -5.10
N VAL A 92 2.65 2.20 -4.14
CA VAL A 92 3.72 1.63 -3.31
C VAL A 92 3.18 0.49 -2.43
N THR A 93 1.98 0.65 -1.87
CA THR A 93 1.32 -0.41 -1.11
C THR A 93 1.05 -1.64 -1.98
N LEU A 94 0.41 -1.45 -3.15
CA LEU A 94 0.11 -2.55 -4.08
C LEU A 94 1.34 -3.17 -4.73
N LYS A 95 2.47 -2.45 -4.80
CA LYS A 95 3.74 -2.97 -5.32
C LYS A 95 4.17 -4.25 -4.62
N GLN A 96 3.91 -4.35 -3.31
CA GLN A 96 4.21 -5.54 -2.51
C GLN A 96 3.59 -6.81 -3.10
N TYR A 97 2.35 -6.75 -3.59
CA TYR A 97 1.73 -7.87 -4.29
C TYR A 97 2.43 -8.14 -5.63
N TYR A 98 2.63 -7.12 -6.47
CA TYR A 98 3.18 -7.34 -7.81
C TYR A 98 4.59 -7.92 -7.80
N ASP A 99 5.39 -7.57 -6.80
CA ASP A 99 6.75 -8.08 -6.62
C ASP A 99 6.76 -9.54 -6.11
N HIS A 100 5.76 -9.96 -5.32
CA HIS A 100 5.75 -11.24 -4.61
C HIS A 100 4.58 -12.16 -5.01
N LYS A 101 3.87 -11.88 -6.11
CA LYS A 101 2.67 -12.64 -6.54
C LYS A 101 2.90 -14.12 -6.88
N ASN A 102 4.16 -14.56 -6.94
CA ASN A 102 4.55 -15.95 -7.18
C ASN A 102 4.97 -16.68 -5.88
N GLU A 103 4.89 -16.01 -4.73
CA GLU A 103 5.19 -16.56 -3.42
C GLU A 103 3.92 -17.13 -2.76
N ASP A 104 4.10 -17.93 -1.71
CA ASP A 104 2.99 -18.46 -0.92
C ASP A 104 2.45 -17.37 0.03
N VAL A 105 1.59 -16.52 -0.53
CA VAL A 105 0.96 -15.39 0.16
C VAL A 105 -0.54 -15.41 -0.05
N PHE A 106 -1.30 -15.04 0.98
CA PHE A 106 -2.74 -14.86 0.84
C PHE A 106 -3.02 -13.52 0.16
N TYR A 107 -3.79 -13.53 -0.92
CA TYR A 107 -4.28 -12.31 -1.53
C TYR A 107 -5.72 -12.46 -2.00
N PHE A 108 -6.45 -11.35 -1.96
CA PHE A 108 -7.84 -11.30 -2.42
C PHE A 108 -8.13 -9.95 -3.08
N PHE A 109 -8.49 -10.00 -4.37
CA PHE A 109 -8.92 -8.83 -5.14
C PHE A 109 -10.42 -8.98 -5.34
N TYR A 110 -11.19 -7.98 -4.92
CA TYR A 110 -12.63 -7.94 -5.14
C TYR A 110 -13.02 -6.59 -5.72
N ASN A 111 -13.89 -6.61 -6.71
CA ASN A 111 -14.46 -5.42 -7.32
C ASN A 111 -15.72 -5.84 -8.08
N ASP A 112 -16.89 -5.30 -7.72
CA ASP A 112 -18.16 -5.54 -8.42
C ASP A 112 -18.16 -5.05 -9.89
N GLN A 113 -17.13 -4.30 -10.28
CA GLN A 113 -16.84 -3.87 -11.65
C GLN A 113 -15.39 -4.25 -12.00
N GLN A 114 -15.07 -5.53 -11.98
CA GLN A 114 -13.69 -6.02 -12.10
C GLN A 114 -12.97 -5.61 -13.40
N PRO A 115 -11.64 -5.41 -13.36
CA PRO A 115 -10.86 -5.05 -14.54
C PRO A 115 -10.98 -6.12 -15.65
N GLY A 116 -11.32 -5.69 -16.87
CA GLY A 116 -11.43 -6.57 -18.03
C GLY A 116 -12.85 -7.07 -18.33
N GLU A 117 -13.80 -6.90 -17.40
CA GLU A 117 -15.20 -7.26 -17.64
C GLU A 117 -16.03 -6.13 -18.26
N ARG A 118 -17.04 -6.56 -19.03
CA ARG A 118 -18.06 -5.67 -19.61
C ARG A 118 -19.32 -5.75 -18.74
N GLY A 119 -19.61 -4.66 -18.02
CA GLY A 119 -20.83 -4.51 -17.22
C GLY A 119 -20.56 -4.32 -15.73
N GLU A 120 -21.64 -4.18 -14.97
CA GLU A 120 -21.62 -4.14 -13.51
C GLU A 120 -22.16 -5.47 -12.97
N GLY A 121 -21.58 -5.97 -11.87
CA GLY A 121 -22.11 -7.13 -11.18
C GLY A 121 -23.46 -6.82 -10.53
N HIS A 122 -24.56 -7.22 -11.16
CA HIS A 122 -25.88 -7.14 -10.51
C HIS A 122 -26.01 -8.18 -9.39
N GLY A 123 -26.65 -7.81 -8.28
CA GLY A 123 -26.92 -8.72 -7.15
C GLY A 123 -25.72 -9.02 -6.26
N ARG A 124 -24.60 -8.28 -6.39
CA ARG A 124 -23.43 -8.37 -5.50
C ARG A 124 -23.27 -7.08 -4.71
N ALA A 125 -22.52 -7.14 -3.60
CA ALA A 125 -22.16 -5.94 -2.85
C ALA A 125 -21.35 -4.97 -3.73
N HIS A 126 -21.63 -3.67 -3.63
CA HIS A 126 -20.83 -2.60 -4.25
C HIS A 126 -19.54 -2.37 -3.46
N ALA A 127 -18.71 -3.41 -3.43
CA ALA A 127 -17.51 -3.48 -2.62
C ALA A 127 -16.31 -3.72 -3.52
N LYS A 128 -15.23 -2.97 -3.23
CA LYS A 128 -13.98 -3.07 -3.98
C LYS A 128 -12.78 -2.96 -3.04
N GLY A 129 -11.73 -3.72 -3.30
CA GLY A 129 -10.54 -3.69 -2.49
C GLY A 129 -9.54 -4.78 -2.81
N VAL A 130 -8.42 -4.72 -2.09
CA VAL A 130 -7.33 -5.68 -2.16
C VAL A 130 -6.89 -6.01 -0.75
N ALA A 131 -6.77 -7.29 -0.44
CA ALA A 131 -6.08 -7.80 0.72
C ALA A 131 -4.80 -8.52 0.27
N LEU A 132 -3.70 -8.31 0.99
CA LEU A 132 -2.47 -9.07 0.86
C LEU A 132 -1.95 -9.36 2.27
N PHE A 133 -1.73 -10.64 2.58
CA PHE A 133 -1.23 -11.08 3.86
C PHE A 133 -0.13 -12.13 3.70
N GLY A 134 0.95 -11.94 4.44
CA GLY A 134 2.03 -12.90 4.58
C GLY A 134 1.89 -13.66 5.89
N ASN A 135 3.01 -14.13 6.44
CA ASN A 135 2.99 -14.96 7.64
C ASN A 135 2.60 -14.20 8.92
N SER A 136 3.03 -12.94 9.05
CA SER A 136 2.86 -12.16 10.29
C SER A 136 1.83 -11.02 10.17
N SER A 137 1.76 -10.40 8.99
CA SER A 137 0.98 -9.21 8.75
C SER A 137 0.60 -9.06 7.27
N GLY A 138 -0.30 -8.12 7.04
CA GLY A 138 -0.77 -7.75 5.73
C GLY A 138 -1.38 -6.37 5.73
N PHE A 139 -1.97 -6.03 4.59
CA PHE A 139 -2.82 -4.86 4.47
C PHE A 139 -4.18 -5.23 3.87
N TRP A 140 -5.17 -4.43 4.23
CA TRP A 140 -6.46 -4.39 3.55
C TRP A 140 -6.70 -2.99 3.01
N LEU A 141 -6.71 -2.87 1.69
CA LEU A 141 -6.97 -1.65 0.94
C LEU A 141 -8.41 -1.66 0.42
N LEU A 142 -9.27 -0.83 0.99
CA LEU A 142 -10.62 -0.57 0.51
C LEU A 142 -10.61 0.63 -0.43
N HIS A 143 -11.39 0.59 -1.51
CA HIS A 143 -11.53 1.72 -2.42
C HIS A 143 -12.86 1.76 -3.15
N SER A 144 -13.15 2.89 -3.81
CA SER A 144 -14.37 3.05 -4.63
C SER A 144 -14.14 2.96 -6.15
N VAL A 145 -12.88 2.83 -6.59
CA VAL A 145 -12.51 2.88 -8.02
C VAL A 145 -12.96 1.64 -8.81
N PRO A 146 -13.85 1.79 -9.82
CA PRO A 146 -14.22 0.67 -10.69
C PRO A 146 -13.05 0.22 -11.55
N ARG A 147 -12.98 -1.08 -11.87
CA ARG A 147 -11.96 -1.68 -12.74
C ARG A 147 -10.53 -1.47 -12.25
N PHE A 148 -10.35 -1.44 -10.92
CA PHE A 148 -9.08 -1.24 -10.25
C PHE A 148 -8.95 -2.17 -9.03
N PRO A 149 -7.73 -2.55 -8.63
CA PRO A 149 -6.53 -2.59 -9.48
C PRO A 149 -6.53 -3.82 -10.39
N SER A 150 -5.68 -3.80 -11.42
CA SER A 150 -5.39 -5.00 -12.23
C SER A 150 -4.48 -5.94 -11.44
N ALA A 151 -4.73 -7.25 -11.51
CA ALA A 151 -3.84 -8.26 -10.92
C ALA A 151 -2.51 -8.40 -11.69
N LYS A 152 -2.39 -7.85 -12.90
CA LYS A 152 -1.16 -7.98 -13.70
C LYS A 152 -0.09 -6.96 -13.31
N SER A 153 -0.48 -5.70 -13.18
CA SER A 153 0.38 -4.56 -12.89
C SER A 153 -0.43 -3.37 -12.41
N TYR A 154 0.22 -2.47 -11.67
CA TYR A 154 -0.38 -1.22 -11.25
C TYR A 154 -0.67 -0.32 -12.45
N SER A 155 -1.90 0.14 -12.56
CA SER A 155 -2.29 1.25 -13.44
C SER A 155 -3.56 1.88 -12.90
N TYR A 156 -3.60 3.21 -12.87
CA TYR A 156 -4.81 3.92 -12.48
C TYR A 156 -5.74 4.09 -13.70
N PRO A 157 -6.99 3.60 -13.64
CA PRO A 157 -7.82 3.54 -14.84
C PRO A 157 -8.49 4.88 -15.15
N SER A 158 -8.69 5.16 -16.44
CA SER A 158 -9.27 6.42 -16.91
C SER A 158 -10.70 6.67 -16.40
N ASN A 159 -11.50 5.62 -16.17
CA ASN A 159 -12.83 5.75 -15.58
C ASN A 159 -12.78 6.21 -14.11
N GLY A 160 -11.67 5.96 -13.41
CA GLY A 160 -11.43 6.44 -12.05
C GLY A 160 -11.20 7.95 -12.00
N GLU A 161 -10.86 8.59 -13.12
CA GLU A 161 -10.49 10.01 -13.13
C GLU A 161 -11.68 10.96 -12.90
N ILE A 162 -12.87 10.59 -13.36
CA ILE A 162 -14.02 11.50 -13.52
C ILE A 162 -14.49 12.03 -12.17
N TYR A 163 -14.85 11.13 -11.26
CA TYR A 163 -15.46 11.45 -9.96
C TYR A 163 -14.43 11.44 -8.83
N GLY A 164 -14.83 11.93 -7.66
CA GLY A 164 -14.07 11.71 -6.44
C GLY A 164 -13.99 10.22 -6.11
N GLN A 165 -12.90 9.78 -5.49
CA GLN A 165 -12.72 8.39 -5.09
C GLN A 165 -12.09 8.34 -3.69
N SER A 166 -12.53 7.39 -2.88
CA SER A 166 -11.99 7.16 -1.54
C SER A 166 -11.09 5.94 -1.52
N PHE A 167 -10.07 6.00 -0.67
CA PHE A 167 -9.17 4.89 -0.34
C PHE A 167 -8.98 4.85 1.18
N LEU A 168 -8.98 3.64 1.73
CA LEU A 168 -8.59 3.38 3.12
C LEU A 168 -7.70 2.14 3.11
N CYS A 169 -6.49 2.26 3.64
CA CYS A 169 -5.62 1.13 3.88
C CYS A 169 -5.45 0.93 5.37
N ILE A 170 -5.53 -0.32 5.82
CA ILE A 170 -5.29 -0.71 7.21
C ILE A 170 -4.26 -1.84 7.24
N THR A 171 -3.18 -1.65 8.00
CA THR A 171 -2.21 -2.69 8.31
C THR A 171 -2.80 -3.60 9.39
N LEU A 172 -2.75 -4.91 9.18
CA LEU A 172 -3.37 -5.88 10.07
C LEU A 172 -2.42 -7.06 10.31
N HIS A 173 -2.50 -7.66 11.50
CA HIS A 173 -1.87 -8.96 11.75
C HIS A 173 -2.55 -10.05 10.92
N SER A 174 -1.80 -11.05 10.47
CA SER A 174 -2.35 -12.15 9.66
C SER A 174 -3.42 -12.98 10.37
N THR A 175 -3.42 -13.00 11.70
CA THR A 175 -4.50 -13.58 12.50
C THR A 175 -5.86 -12.88 12.29
N SER A 176 -5.88 -11.67 11.73
CA SER A 176 -7.11 -10.93 11.43
C SER A 176 -7.86 -11.50 10.22
N ILE A 177 -7.22 -12.33 9.39
CA ILE A 177 -7.87 -12.96 8.22
C ILE A 177 -9.09 -13.77 8.67
N ASP A 178 -9.00 -14.47 9.80
CA ASP A 178 -10.09 -15.28 10.34
C ASP A 178 -11.33 -14.46 10.74
N MET A 179 -11.20 -13.14 10.93
CA MET A 179 -12.33 -12.28 11.26
C MET A 179 -13.15 -11.88 10.02
N PHE A 180 -12.50 -11.69 8.87
CA PHE A 180 -13.14 -11.19 7.66
C PHE A 180 -13.26 -12.23 6.54
N GLY A 181 -12.49 -13.32 6.62
CA GLY A 181 -12.44 -14.40 5.64
C GLY A 181 -13.29 -15.63 5.99
N LYS A 182 -13.99 -15.64 7.14
CA LYS A 182 -14.97 -16.68 7.46
C LYS A 182 -16.21 -16.51 6.58
N VAL A 183 -16.38 -17.45 5.66
CA VAL A 183 -17.59 -17.66 4.85
C VAL A 183 -18.42 -18.76 5.50
#